data_AF-A0A8A3SAP1-F1
#
_entry.id   AF-A0A8A3SAP1-F1
#
_cell.length_a   1.000
_cell.length_b   1.000
_cell.length_c   1.000
_cell.angle_alpha   90.00
_cell.angle_beta   90.00
_cell.angle_gamma   90.00
#
_symmetry.space_group_name_H-M   'P 1'
#
loop_
_entity.id
_entity.type
_entity.pdbx_description
1 polymer ?
#
loop_
_entity_poly.entity_id
_entity_poly.type
_entity_poly.pdbx_seq_one_letter_code
_entity_poly.pdbx_strand_id
1 'polypeptide(L)' 'MTATFSSTCEDIPAIDPVPLYLVPQMVTAAVHRCGEALAELHVRRGGMHFYTITVVTRGEEA' A
#
# COMPACT_ATOMS: atom_id res chain seq x y z
N MET A 1 -8.85 -23.40 16.93
CA MET A 1 -9.12 -22.10 16.29
C MET A 1 -8.02 -21.87 15.28
N THR A 2 -8.31 -21.98 13.98
CA THR A 2 -7.30 -21.85 12.92
C THR A 2 -7.71 -20.67 12.06
N ALA A 3 -6.97 -19.57 12.13
CA ALA A 3 -7.24 -18.37 11.37
C ALA A 3 -6.60 -18.49 10.00
N THR A 4 -7.42 -18.69 8.97
CA THR A 4 -6.97 -18.64 7.57
C THR A 4 -6.78 -17.17 7.18
N PHE A 5 -5.56 -16.67 7.24
CA PHE A 5 -5.20 -15.39 6.62
C PHE A 5 -4.86 -15.67 5.15
N SER A 6 -5.84 -15.51 4.25
CA SER A 6 -5.57 -15.34 2.83
C SER A 6 -5.04 -13.92 2.62
N SER A 7 -3.75 -13.74 2.85
CA SER A 7 -3.06 -12.47 2.60
C SER A 7 -2.67 -12.40 1.12
N THR A 8 -3.63 -12.12 0.24
CA THR A 8 -3.30 -11.42 -1.00
C THR A 8 -3.00 -9.96 -0.63
N CYS A 9 -1.96 -9.35 -1.23
CA CYS A 9 -1.70 -7.90 -1.13
C CYS A 9 -2.74 -7.12 -1.99
N GLU A 10 -3.92 -7.70 -2.18
CA GLU A 10 -5.07 -7.14 -2.87
C GLU A 10 -6.02 -6.59 -1.81
N ASP A 11 -6.56 -5.41 -2.08
CA ASP A 11 -7.35 -4.61 -1.16
C ASP A 11 -6.57 -4.02 0.03
N ILE A 12 -5.62 -3.14 -0.26
CA ILE A 12 -5.66 -1.88 0.48
C ILE A 12 -6.69 -1.00 -0.26
N PRO A 13 -7.96 -0.91 0.20
CA PRO A 13 -8.93 -0.01 -0.39
C PRO A 13 -8.27 1.37 -0.41
N ALA A 14 -8.27 2.03 -1.58
CA ALA A 14 -7.65 3.32 -1.84
C ALA A 14 -7.34 4.08 -0.55
N ILE A 15 -6.08 4.00 -0.10
CA ILE A 15 -5.69 4.39 1.27
C ILE A 15 -6.31 5.74 1.58
N ASP A 16 -7.10 5.80 2.66
CA ASP A 16 -7.68 7.03 3.16
C ASP A 16 -6.64 8.16 3.09
N PRO A 17 -7.03 9.37 2.67
CA PRO A 17 -6.10 10.47 2.42
C PRO A 17 -5.03 10.59 3.53
N VAL A 18 -3.78 10.27 3.20
CA VAL A 18 -2.68 10.18 4.16
C VAL A 18 -1.99 11.53 4.26
N PRO A 19 -1.88 12.15 5.46
CA PRO A 19 -1.06 13.34 5.64
C PRO A 19 0.40 13.09 5.24
N LEU A 20 1.07 14.10 4.67
CA LEU A 20 2.46 13.97 4.20
C LEU A 20 3.40 13.35 5.25
N TYR A 21 3.23 13.71 6.53
CA TYR A 21 4.10 13.24 7.60
C TYR A 21 3.94 11.74 7.92
N LEU A 22 2.85 11.09 7.48
CA LEU A 22 2.61 9.66 7.62
C LEU A 22 3.03 8.85 6.38
N VAL A 23 3.33 9.52 5.26
CA VAL A 23 3.76 8.83 4.02
C VAL A 23 4.96 7.91 4.26
N PRO A 24 6.04 8.33 4.97
CA PRO A 24 7.17 7.43 5.24
C PRO A 24 6.76 6.17 6.01
N GLN A 25 5.88 6.30 7.01
CA GLN A 25 5.43 5.17 7.83
C GLN A 25 4.59 4.20 7.00
N MET A 26 3.71 4.72 6.16
CA MET A 26 2.88 3.89 5.27
C MET A 26 3.71 3.18 4.20
N VAL A 27 4.73 3.84 3.66
CA VAL A 27 5.68 3.22 2.73
C VAL A 27 6.44 2.08 3.42
N THR A 28 6.99 2.32 4.62
CA THR A 28 7.66 1.27 5.40
C THR A 28 6.74 0.09 5.69
N ALA A 29 5.49 0.35 6.08
CA ALA A 29 4.50 -0.68 6.31
C ALA A 29 4.19 -1.49 5.03
N ALA A 30 4.04 -0.83 3.88
CA ALA A 30 3.81 -1.50 2.59
C ALA A 30 4.99 -2.38 2.18
N VAL A 31 6.23 -1.90 2.34
CA VAL A 31 7.46 -2.65 2.05
C VAL A 31 7.56 -3.88 2.95
N HIS A 32 7.32 -3.75 4.27
CA HIS A 32 7.35 -4.90 5.17
C HIS A 32 6.23 -5.91 4.89
N ARG A 33 5.07 -5.43 4.45
CA ARG A 33 3.90 -6.29 4.18
C ARG A 33 4.05 -7.09 2.89
N CYS A 34 4.39 -6.41 1.79
CA CYS A 34 4.41 -7.06 0.47
C CYS A 34 5.81 -7.58 0.09
N GLY A 35 6.87 -7.17 0.80
CA GLY A 35 8.21 -7.78 0.72
C GLY A 35 8.74 -7.85 -0.72
N GLU A 36 9.25 -9.02 -1.11
CA GLU A 36 9.76 -9.28 -2.47
C GLU A 36 8.68 -9.24 -3.56
N ALA A 37 7.40 -9.27 -3.20
CA ALA A 37 6.30 -9.15 -4.16
C ALA A 37 6.04 -7.69 -4.56
N LEU A 38 6.60 -6.71 -3.85
CA LEU A 38 6.45 -5.30 -4.18
C LEU A 38 7.23 -4.96 -5.45
N ALA A 39 6.53 -4.55 -6.49
CA ALA A 39 7.12 -4.11 -7.75
C ALA A 39 7.27 -2.59 -7.76
N GLU A 40 6.20 -1.87 -7.40
CA GLU A 40 6.18 -0.40 -7.43
C GLU A 40 5.36 0.19 -6.27
N LEU A 41 5.70 1.42 -5.91
CA LEU A 41 4.98 2.25 -4.95
C LEU A 41 4.78 3.63 -5.55
N HIS A 42 3.52 4.02 -5.78
CA HIS A 42 3.19 5.33 -6.33
C HIS A 42 2.62 6.22 -5.23
N VAL A 43 3.23 7.37 -4.99
CA VAL A 43 2.72 8.38 -4.07
C VAL A 43 2.21 9.56 -4.87
N ARG A 44 0.90 9.78 -4.86
CA ARG A 44 0.25 10.87 -5.59
C ARG A 44 -0.33 11.86 -4.59
N ARG A 45 -0.07 13.15 -4.80
CA ARG A 45 -0.75 14.20 -4.05
C ARG A 45 -2.22 14.25 -4.46
N GLY A 46 -3.12 14.15 -3.48
CA GLY A 46 -4.55 14.32 -3.67
C GLY A 46 -4.99 15.79 -3.51
N GLY A 47 -6.25 15.98 -3.13
CA GLY A 47 -6.74 17.29 -2.68
C GLY A 47 -6.14 17.69 -1.32
N MET A 48 -5.93 18.98 -1.11
CA MET A 48 -5.37 19.54 0.14
C MET A 48 -3.93 19.06 0.42
N HIS A 49 -3.63 18.63 1.65
CA HIS A 49 -2.31 18.16 2.13
C HIS A 49 -2.22 16.64 2.27
N PHE A 50 -3.10 15.93 1.56
CA PHE A 50 -3.20 14.48 1.62
C PHE A 50 -2.58 13.82 0.39
N TYR A 51 -2.15 12.58 0.60
CA TYR A 51 -1.45 11.77 -0.38
C TYR A 51 -2.11 10.39 -0.44
N THR A 52 -2.20 9.87 -1.65
CA THR A 52 -2.64 8.50 -1.92
C THR A 52 -1.39 7.68 -2.23
N ILE A 53 -1.31 6.49 -1.65
CA ILE A 53 -0.22 5.55 -1.88
C ILE A 53 -0.82 4.31 -2.55
N THR A 54 -0.33 3.98 -3.74
CA THR A 54 -0.72 2.78 -4.48
C THR A 54 0.44 1.81 -4.47
N VAL A 55 0.19 0.54 -4.13
CA VAL A 55 1.18 -0.54 -4.16
C VAL A 55 0.87 -1.41 -5.38
N VAL A 56 1.88 -1.67 -6.21
CA VAL A 56 1.79 -2.61 -7.33
C VAL A 56 2.62 -3.83 -6.99
N THR A 57 2.06 -5.02 -7.13
CA THR A 57 2.78 -6.28 -6.87
C THR A 57 3.08 -7.05 -8.15
N ARG A 58 4.16 -7.81 -8.15
CA ARG A 58 4.65 -8.57 -9.31
C ARG A 58 3.71 -9.70 -9.78
N GLY A 59 2.63 -9.97 -9.05
CA GLY A 59 1.61 -10.98 -9.41
C GLY A 59 0.39 -10.40 -10.13
N GLU A 60 0.32 -9.08 -10.30
CA GLU A 60 -0.86 -8.37 -10.82
C GLU A 60 -0.49 -7.66 -12.12
N GLU A 61 -0.21 -8.46 -13.14
CA GLU A 61 -0.36 -8.06 -14.54
C GLU A 61 -1.81 -8.30 -14.94
N ALA A 62 -2.57 -7.22 -15.11
CA ALA A 62 -3.84 -7.21 -15.83
C ALA A 62 -3.60 -6.95 -17.32
#